data_AF-A0A928L7W2-F1
#
_entry.id   AF-A0A928L7W2-F1
#
_cell.length_a   1.000
_cell.length_b   1.000
_cell.length_c   1.000
_cell.angle_alpha   90.00
_cell.angle_beta   90.00
_cell.angle_gamma   90.00
#
_symmetry.space_group_name_H-M   'P 1'
#
loop_
_entity.id
_entity.type
_entity.pdbx_description
1 polymer ?
#
loop_
_entity_poly.entity_id
_entity_poly.type
_entity_poly.pdbx_seq_one_letter_code
_entity_poly.pdbx_strand_id
1 'polypeptide(L)'
;MKMNKEVCIFMNTISYIMRSDGYYLLHVSKKDDVNRHKILAGYYDDKYVYFIPSVVIAVNDMVSFAEKERKVNMQRVLRQLARGRFIKSTKHKSGEVRYRLEKRIGKTRYRYITFHKNIFLIWIAKEMLGWV
;
A
#
# COMPACT_ATOMS: atom_id res chain seq x y z
N MET A 1 -0.69 -14.01 11.50
CA MET A 1 0.43 -14.06 10.52
C MET A 1 1.65 -13.48 11.20
N LYS A 2 2.76 -14.22 11.34
CA LYS A 2 4.00 -13.65 11.87
C LYS A 2 4.59 -12.76 10.77
N MET A 3 4.45 -11.44 10.92
CA MET A 3 5.01 -10.49 9.95
C MET A 3 6.53 -10.54 10.05
N ASN A 4 7.21 -10.76 8.92
CA ASN A 4 8.66 -10.68 8.89
C ASN A 4 9.11 -9.21 8.92
N LYS A 5 10.38 -8.95 9.25
CA LYS A 5 10.94 -7.60 9.33
C LYS A 5 10.65 -6.75 8.09
N GLU A 6 10.75 -7.35 6.89
CA GLU A 6 10.48 -6.67 5.61
C GLU A 6 9.02 -6.20 5.47
N VAL A 7 8.05 -7.02 5.90
CA VAL A 7 6.63 -6.64 5.92
C VAL A 7 6.43 -5.52 6.94
N CYS A 8 7.07 -5.57 8.12
CA CYS A 8 6.99 -4.48 9.09
C CYS A 8 7.55 -3.16 8.54
N ILE A 9 8.73 -3.16 7.92
CA ILE A 9 9.32 -1.96 7.29
C ILE A 9 8.40 -1.40 6.22
N PHE A 10 7.83 -2.27 5.38
CA PHE A 10 6.88 -1.84 4.37
C PHE A 10 5.61 -1.23 5.00
N MET A 11 5.05 -1.85 6.03
CA MET A 11 3.87 -1.31 6.72
C MET A 11 4.20 0.01 7.44
N ASN A 12 5.40 0.18 7.98
CA ASN A 12 5.89 1.45 8.52
C ASN A 12 5.95 2.54 7.43
N THR A 13 6.42 2.20 6.23
CA THR A 13 6.38 3.11 5.06
C THR A 13 4.94 3.55 4.77
N ILE A 14 3.98 2.63 4.77
CA ILE A 14 2.58 2.98 4.55
C ILE A 14 2.05 3.87 5.68
N SER A 15 2.41 3.59 6.93
CA SER A 15 2.04 4.43 8.09
C SER A 15 2.61 5.84 7.96
N TYR A 16 3.87 5.98 7.54
CA TYR A 16 4.50 7.27 7.26
C TYR A 16 3.75 8.05 6.17
N ILE A 17 3.41 7.41 5.05
CA ILE A 17 2.62 8.03 3.97
C ILE A 17 1.27 8.52 4.50
N MET A 18 0.61 7.74 5.37
CA MET A 18 -0.69 8.11 5.93
C MET A 18 -0.65 9.24 6.97
N ARG A 19 0.50 9.43 7.63
CA ARG A 19 0.70 10.46 8.67
C ARG A 19 1.30 11.75 8.13
N SER A 20 2.00 11.69 7.01
CA SER A 20 2.74 12.81 6.47
C SER A 20 1.83 13.75 5.66
N ASP A 21 1.86 15.05 6.00
CA ASP A 21 1.07 16.08 5.33
C ASP A 21 1.39 16.25 3.85
N GLY A 22 2.56 15.79 3.41
CA GLY A 22 3.01 15.85 2.02
C GLY A 22 2.33 14.84 1.10
N TYR A 23 1.64 13.85 1.63
CA TYR A 23 0.99 12.79 0.86
C TYR A 23 -0.53 12.81 1.06
N TYR A 24 -1.27 12.28 0.09
CA TYR A 24 -2.71 12.10 0.24
C TYR A 24 -3.25 10.95 -0.60
N LEU A 25 -4.42 10.47 -0.18
CA LEU A 25 -5.25 9.56 -0.95
C LEU A 25 -6.46 10.31 -1.50
N LEU A 26 -6.79 10.07 -2.77
CA LEU A 26 -7.91 10.71 -3.44
C LEU A 26 -9.07 9.73 -3.64
N HIS A 27 -10.29 10.14 -3.36
CA HIS A 27 -11.44 9.28 -3.66
C HIS A 27 -11.52 9.05 -5.17
N VAL A 28 -11.80 7.82 -5.63
CA VAL A 28 -11.80 7.48 -7.08
C VAL A 28 -12.79 8.30 -7.90
N SER A 29 -13.87 8.80 -7.30
CA SER A 29 -14.83 9.69 -8.00
C SER A 29 -14.28 11.09 -8.26
N LYS A 30 -13.26 11.50 -7.50
CA LYS A 30 -12.59 12.80 -7.59
C LYS A 30 -11.23 12.70 -8.28
N LYS A 31 -11.00 11.66 -9.08
CA LYS A 31 -9.69 11.34 -9.68
C LYS A 31 -9.06 12.48 -10.50
N ASP A 32 -9.89 13.40 -11.00
CA ASP A 32 -9.47 14.54 -11.81
C ASP A 32 -9.13 15.78 -10.94
N ASP A 33 -9.48 15.77 -9.66
CA ASP A 33 -9.25 16.83 -8.68
C ASP A 33 -7.91 16.65 -7.93
N VAL A 34 -6.83 16.45 -8.69
CA VAL A 34 -5.49 16.22 -8.13
C VAL A 34 -4.95 17.52 -7.53
N ASN A 35 -4.67 17.51 -6.23
CA ASN A 35 -3.93 18.58 -5.55
C ASN A 35 -2.47 18.56 -6.03
N ARG A 36 -2.02 19.67 -6.64
CA ARG A 36 -0.67 19.84 -7.18
C ARG A 36 0.40 20.15 -6.13
N HIS A 37 -0.01 20.52 -4.91
CA HIS A 37 0.90 20.86 -3.81
C HIS A 37 1.23 19.67 -2.90
N LYS A 38 0.63 18.50 -3.16
CA LYS A 38 0.87 17.28 -2.40
C LYS A 38 1.15 16.11 -3.34
N ILE A 39 1.86 15.10 -2.84
CA ILE A 39 2.13 13.87 -3.59
C ILE A 39 0.91 12.95 -3.50
N LEU A 40 0.32 12.63 -4.64
CA LEU A 40 -0.76 11.64 -4.71
C LEU A 40 -0.18 10.24 -4.43
N ALA A 41 -0.45 9.69 -3.26
CA ALA A 41 0.02 8.36 -2.88
C ALA A 41 -0.85 7.23 -3.45
N GLY A 42 -2.10 7.55 -3.79
CA GLY A 42 -3.05 6.56 -4.24
C GLY A 42 -4.48 7.03 -4.22
N TYR A 43 -5.39 6.08 -4.38
CA TYR A 43 -6.82 6.31 -4.40
C TYR A 43 -7.55 5.44 -3.38
N TYR A 44 -8.80 5.74 -3.10
CA TYR A 44 -9.67 4.84 -2.34
C TYR A 44 -11.12 4.87 -2.84
N ASP A 45 -11.84 3.78 -2.59
CA ASP A 45 -13.29 3.68 -2.75
C ASP A 45 -13.92 3.10 -1.47
N ASP A 46 -15.15 2.59 -1.57
CA ASP A 46 -15.84 2.00 -0.42
C ASP A 46 -15.21 0.68 0.04
N LYS A 47 -14.51 -0.04 -0.84
CA LYS A 47 -14.03 -1.41 -0.60
C LYS A 47 -12.52 -1.49 -0.44
N TYR A 48 -11.77 -0.60 -1.08
CA TYR A 48 -10.33 -0.74 -1.24
C TYR A 48 -9.58 0.58 -1.12
N VAL A 49 -8.31 0.45 -0.75
CA VAL A 49 -7.29 1.51 -0.84
C VAL A 49 -6.25 1.07 -1.87
N TYR A 50 -5.95 1.94 -2.83
CA TYR A 50 -5.12 1.69 -4.01
C TYR A 50 -3.86 2.54 -3.98
N PHE A 51 -2.77 2.04 -3.42
CA PHE A 51 -1.50 2.77 -3.45
C PHE A 51 -0.81 2.66 -4.81
N ILE A 52 -0.17 3.75 -5.24
CA ILE A 52 0.68 3.78 -6.44
C ILE A 52 2.04 3.17 -6.09
N PRO A 53 2.42 2.03 -6.70
CA PRO A 53 3.68 1.34 -6.38
C PRO A 53 4.93 2.21 -6.42
N SER A 54 5.07 3.08 -7.43
CA SER A 54 6.28 3.91 -7.56
C SER A 54 6.45 4.86 -6.38
N VAL A 55 5.35 5.43 -5.87
CA VAL A 55 5.38 6.30 -4.68
C VAL A 55 5.78 5.49 -3.46
N VAL A 56 5.14 4.34 -3.24
CA VAL A 56 5.46 3.48 -2.08
C VAL A 56 6.91 2.99 -2.11
N ILE A 57 7.41 2.60 -3.28
CA ILE A 57 8.81 2.15 -3.45
C ILE A 57 9.78 3.31 -3.18
N ALA A 58 9.50 4.51 -3.70
CA ALA A 58 10.36 5.67 -3.49
C ALA A 58 10.44 6.05 -2.00
N VAL A 59 9.31 6.08 -1.30
CA VAL A 59 9.29 6.36 0.14
C VAL A 59 9.97 5.24 0.92
N ASN A 60 9.74 3.98 0.56
CA ASN A 60 10.40 2.86 1.23
C ASN A 60 11.92 2.92 1.06
N ASP A 61 12.41 3.27 -0.13
CA ASP A 61 13.84 3.44 -0.40
C ASP A 61 14.42 4.61 0.41
N MET A 62 13.69 5.73 0.53
CA MET A 62 14.08 6.87 1.36
C MET A 62 14.15 6.51 2.85
N VAL A 63 13.13 5.84 3.39
CA VAL A 63 13.08 5.41 4.80
C VAL A 63 14.19 4.39 5.08
N SER A 64 14.37 3.40 4.19
CA SER A 64 15.42 2.39 4.34
C SER A 64 16.81 3.03 4.31
N PHE A 65 17.03 4.03 3.45
CA PHE A 65 18.29 4.77 3.39
C PHE A 65 18.56 5.54 4.69
N ALA A 66 17.56 6.26 5.22
CA ALA A 66 17.68 7.01 6.47
C ALA A 66 17.98 6.10 7.68
N GLU A 67 17.38 4.92 7.72
CA GLU A 67 17.55 3.94 8.81
C GLU A 67 18.76 3.01 8.63
N LYS A 68 19.55 3.17 7.55
CA LYS A 68 20.64 2.25 7.14
C LYS A 68 20.16 0.78 7.05
N GLU A 69 18.90 0.59 6.73
CA GLU A 69 18.27 -0.72 6.59
C GLU A 69 18.43 -1.24 5.15
N ARG A 70 18.39 -2.56 5.01
CA ARG A 70 18.48 -3.20 3.69
C ARG A 70 17.21 -2.93 2.89
N LYS A 71 17.36 -2.66 1.59
CA LYS A 71 16.25 -2.49 0.65
C LYS A 71 15.25 -3.64 0.74
N VAL A 72 13.98 -3.30 0.90
CA VAL A 72 12.88 -4.27 1.06
C VAL A 72 12.65 -5.06 -0.22
N ASN A 73 12.56 -6.39 -0.11
CA ASN A 73 12.13 -7.23 -1.22
C ASN A 73 10.60 -7.12 -1.41
N MET A 74 10.18 -6.17 -2.25
CA MET A 74 8.77 -5.87 -2.52
C MET A 74 7.98 -7.09 -3.00
N GLN A 75 8.56 -7.97 -3.82
CA GLN A 75 7.86 -9.18 -4.27
C GLN A 75 7.56 -10.14 -3.12
N ARG A 76 8.50 -10.28 -2.17
CA ARG A 76 8.32 -11.10 -0.97
C ARG A 76 7.29 -10.49 -0.02
N VAL A 77 7.32 -9.18 0.17
CA VAL A 77 6.32 -8.45 0.97
C VAL A 77 4.92 -8.62 0.39
N LEU A 78 4.73 -8.33 -0.90
CA LEU A 78 3.42 -8.41 -1.55
C LEU A 78 2.86 -9.83 -1.53
N ARG A 79 3.71 -10.87 -1.68
CA ARG A 79 3.29 -12.26 -1.53
C ARG A 79 2.80 -12.59 -0.12
N GLN A 80 3.48 -12.09 0.91
CA GLN A 80 3.06 -12.31 2.30
C GLN A 80 1.76 -11.58 2.61
N LEU A 81 1.64 -10.31 2.24
CA LEU A 81 0.40 -9.54 2.38
C LEU A 81 -0.78 -10.19 1.64
N ALA A 82 -0.53 -10.75 0.45
CA ALA A 82 -1.54 -11.46 -0.33
C ALA A 82 -1.99 -12.75 0.37
N ARG A 83 -1.04 -13.57 0.88
CA ARG A 83 -1.35 -14.78 1.66
C ARG A 83 -2.16 -14.45 2.93
N GLY A 84 -1.83 -13.34 3.58
CA GLY A 84 -2.55 -12.83 4.75
C GLY A 84 -3.87 -12.13 4.45
N ARG A 85 -4.29 -12.05 3.17
CA ARG A 85 -5.50 -11.34 2.71
C ARG A 85 -5.53 -9.83 3.06
N PHE A 86 -4.38 -9.22 3.35
CA PHE A 86 -4.28 -7.76 3.56
C PHE A 86 -4.47 -7.00 2.25
N ILE A 87 -3.88 -7.53 1.18
CA ILE A 87 -4.03 -7.00 -0.17
C ILE A 87 -4.83 -7.96 -1.04
N LYS A 88 -5.58 -7.38 -1.97
CA LYS A 88 -6.28 -8.10 -3.01
C LYS A 88 -5.24 -8.86 -3.85
N SER A 89 -5.53 -10.13 -4.11
CA SER A 89 -4.66 -11.03 -4.87
C SER A 89 -5.49 -11.92 -5.80
N THR A 90 -4.81 -12.55 -6.76
CA THR A 90 -5.41 -13.48 -7.71
C THR A 90 -4.85 -14.87 -7.46
N LYS A 91 -5.72 -15.87 -7.43
CA LYS A 91 -5.31 -17.28 -7.41
C LYS A 91 -4.92 -17.68 -8.84
N HIS A 92 -3.70 -18.16 -9.02
CA HIS A 92 -3.27 -18.75 -10.27
C HIS A 92 -3.87 -20.16 -10.44
N LYS A 93 -3.93 -20.67 -11.68
CA LYS A 93 -4.41 -22.05 -11.96
C LYS A 93 -3.61 -23.13 -11.22
N SER A 94 -2.36 -22.84 -10.88
CA SER A 94 -1.47 -23.71 -10.09
C SER A 94 -1.74 -23.68 -8.57
N GLY A 95 -2.79 -22.99 -8.10
CA GLY A 95 -3.07 -22.80 -6.67
C GLY A 95 -2.20 -21.73 -5.98
N GLU A 96 -1.16 -21.22 -6.66
CA GLU A 96 -0.29 -20.18 -6.12
C GLU A 96 -1.02 -18.82 -6.02
N VAL A 97 -0.97 -18.20 -4.84
CA VAL A 97 -1.47 -16.84 -4.62
C VAL A 97 -0.41 -15.85 -5.08
N ARG A 98 -0.72 -15.08 -6.14
CA ARG A 98 0.17 -14.04 -6.66
C ARG A 98 -0.47 -12.66 -6.57
N TYR A 99 0.34 -11.67 -6.24
CA TYR A 99 -0.03 -10.28 -6.41
C TYR A 99 0.06 -9.95 -7.91
N ARG A 100 -1.10 -9.78 -8.57
CA ARG A 100 -1.16 -9.26 -9.94
C ARG A 100 -2.55 -8.69 -10.22
N LEU A 101 -2.83 -7.51 -9.68
CA LEU A 101 -4.06 -6.79 -9.98
C LEU A 101 -3.75 -5.48 -10.68
N GLU A 102 -4.27 -5.39 -11.90
CA GLU A 102 -4.34 -4.13 -12.65
C GLU A 102 -5.73 -3.55 -12.41
N LYS A 103 -5.78 -2.28 -12.01
CA LYS A 103 -7.02 -1.52 -11.89
C LYS A 103 -6.92 -0.31 -12.79
N ARG A 104 -8.03 0.02 -13.44
CA ARG A 104 -8.18 1.26 -14.18
C ARG A 104 -8.84 2.31 -13.29
N ILE A 105 -8.23 3.49 -13.19
CA ILE A 105 -8.78 4.67 -12.54
C ILE A 105 -8.73 5.79 -13.57
N GLY A 106 -9.89 6.24 -14.03
CA GLY A 106 -9.98 7.15 -15.18
C GLY A 106 -9.48 6.51 -16.47
N LYS A 107 -8.62 7.23 -17.20
CA LYS A 107 -7.97 6.71 -18.41
C LYS A 107 -6.73 5.86 -18.11
N THR A 108 -6.24 5.89 -16.86
CA THR A 108 -4.98 5.25 -16.47
C THR A 108 -5.21 3.83 -15.97
N ARG A 109 -4.51 2.86 -16.56
CA ARG A 109 -4.46 1.47 -16.09
C ARG A 109 -3.14 1.27 -15.35
N TYR A 110 -3.19 0.91 -14.07
CA TYR A 110 -2.01 0.74 -13.24
C TYR A 110 -2.09 -0.50 -12.35
N ARG A 111 -0.94 -0.99 -11.90
CA ARG A 111 -0.81 -2.11 -10.95
C ARG A 111 -0.79 -1.62 -9.51
N TYR A 112 -1.93 -1.16 -9.00
CA TYR A 112 -2.00 -0.61 -7.64
C TYR A 112 -1.82 -1.66 -6.56
N ILE A 113 -1.09 -1.32 -5.49
CA ILE A 113 -1.06 -2.12 -4.28
C ILE A 113 -2.42 -1.91 -3.59
N THR A 114 -3.28 -2.91 -3.74
CA THR A 114 -4.70 -2.79 -3.41
C THR A 114 -4.99 -3.43 -2.06
N PHE A 115 -5.16 -2.63 -1.01
CA PHE A 115 -5.55 -3.11 0.31
C PHE A 115 -7.07 -3.25 0.42
N HIS A 116 -7.52 -4.25 1.19
CA HIS A 116 -8.90 -4.30 1.66
C HIS A 116 -9.12 -3.19 2.69
N LYS A 117 -10.01 -2.22 2.39
CA LYS A 117 -10.16 -0.99 3.20
C LYS A 117 -10.49 -1.29 4.66
N ASN A 118 -11.39 -2.22 4.94
CA ASN A 118 -11.76 -2.56 6.32
C ASN A 118 -10.56 -3.09 7.13
N ILE A 119 -9.75 -3.98 6.53
CA ILE A 119 -8.54 -4.52 7.17
C ILE A 119 -7.51 -3.40 7.36
N PHE A 120 -7.34 -2.56 6.33
CA PHE A 120 -6.42 -1.44 6.34
C PHE A 120 -6.74 -0.42 7.43
N LEU A 121 -8.00 -0.02 7.56
CA LEU A 121 -8.44 0.95 8.56
C LEU A 121 -8.27 0.41 9.98
N ILE A 122 -8.60 -0.86 10.22
CA ILE A 122 -8.35 -1.51 11.52
C ILE A 122 -6.85 -1.49 11.84
N TRP A 123 -6.00 -1.81 10.88
CA TRP A 123 -4.55 -1.79 11.07
C TRP A 123 -4.04 -0.36 11.34
N ILE A 124 -4.39 0.63 10.52
CA ILE A 124 -4.00 2.03 10.74
C ILE A 124 -4.47 2.54 12.10
N ALA A 125 -5.71 2.23 12.50
CA ALA A 125 -6.23 2.64 13.81
C ALA A 125 -5.39 2.05 14.95
N LYS A 126 -5.00 0.78 14.87
CA LYS A 126 -4.11 0.15 15.87
C LYS A 126 -2.74 0.82 15.91
N GLU A 127 -2.14 1.07 14.75
CA GLU A 127 -0.83 1.73 14.65
C GLU A 127 -0.86 3.18 15.16
N MET A 128 -1.92 3.93 14.89
CA MET A 128 -2.06 5.34 15.25
C MET A 128 -2.50 5.56 16.69
N LEU A 129 -3.35 4.69 17.23
CA LEU A 129 -3.89 4.83 18.58
C LEU A 129 -3.09 4.04 19.62
N GLY A 130 -2.12 3.23 19.21
CA GLY A 130 -1.25 2.49 20.13
C GLY A 130 -1.98 1.41 20.95
N TRP A 131 -3.11 0.89 20.47
CA TRP A 131 -3.83 -0.19 21.14
C TRP A 131 -3.03 -1.50 20.98
N VAL A 132 -2.14 -1.73 21.94
CA VAL A 132 -1.47 -3.01 22.26
C VAL A 132 -2.15 -3.61 23.47
#